data_AF-A0A7C7DIP2-F1
#
_entry.id   AF-A0A7C7DIP2-F1
#
_cell.length_a   1.000
_cell.length_b   1.000
_cell.length_c   1.000
_cell.angle_alpha   90.00
_cell.angle_beta   90.00
_cell.angle_gamma   90.00
#
_symmetry.space_group_name_H-M   'P 1'
#
loop_
_entity.id
_entity.type
_entity.pdbx_description
1 polymer ?
#
loop_
_entity_poly.entity_id
_entity_poly.type
_entity_poly.pdbx_seq_one_letter_code
_entity_poly.pdbx_strand_id
1 'polypeptide(L)'
;MPRMTAIVVLSHGSLSKGLVEAACMIAGKSSKLEYVCLEEGEGPESFRRKVDAVLNTFSEDDVLFLVDLFGGTPSNIASMLFLERAQADTGGQTSECTKPPVEQGSQGEVAALASGRRRSFALVTGVNLGMLLEAINNRANMRPDELASHLVEVAPATIVDLGRVLLEGVRKPS
;
A
#
# COMPACT_ATOMS: atom_id res chain seq x y z
N MET A 1 2.31 -18.07 -14.94
CA MET A 1 2.46 -18.26 -13.48
C MET A 1 1.51 -17.28 -12.79
N PRO A 2 0.78 -17.66 -11.74
CA PRO A 2 -0.02 -16.69 -10.99
C PRO A 2 0.93 -15.60 -10.44
N ARG A 3 0.60 -14.33 -10.72
CA ARG A 3 1.39 -13.19 -10.22
C ARG A 3 1.08 -13.03 -8.74
N MET A 4 2.13 -12.90 -7.94
CA MET A 4 2.03 -12.59 -6.52
C MET A 4 2.07 -11.07 -6.36
N THR A 5 1.04 -10.48 -5.76
CA THR A 5 0.98 -9.04 -5.46
C THR A 5 2.09 -8.68 -4.46
N ALA A 6 2.88 -7.66 -4.80
CA ALA A 6 3.87 -7.08 -3.89
C ALA A 6 3.16 -6.24 -2.82
N ILE A 7 3.62 -6.32 -1.57
CA ILE A 7 3.06 -5.56 -0.46
C ILE A 7 4.11 -4.53 -0.01
N VAL A 8 3.70 -3.27 0.06
CA VAL A 8 4.54 -2.18 0.57
C VAL A 8 3.85 -1.53 1.76
N VAL A 9 4.49 -1.62 2.93
CA VAL A 9 3.96 -1.07 4.19
C VAL A 9 4.59 0.31 4.43
N LEU A 10 3.77 1.35 4.59
CA LEU A 10 4.23 2.72 4.80
C LEU A 10 3.76 3.22 6.16
N SER A 11 4.63 3.90 6.91
CA SER A 11 4.25 4.47 8.20
C SER A 11 5.12 5.65 8.61
N HIS A 12 4.66 6.39 9.62
CA HIS A 12 5.52 7.23 10.44
C HIS A 12 6.44 6.35 11.31
N GLY A 13 7.69 6.80 11.48
CA GLY A 13 8.71 6.10 12.25
C GLY A 13 8.85 4.62 11.86
N SER A 14 9.26 3.81 12.83
CA SER A 14 9.61 2.40 12.62
C SER A 14 8.42 1.42 12.65
N LEU A 15 7.17 1.90 12.66
CA LEU A 15 5.98 1.03 12.75
C LEU A 15 5.91 0.00 11.62
N SER A 16 6.08 0.43 10.36
CA SER A 16 6.06 -0.42 9.17
C SER A 16 7.16 -1.48 9.21
N LYS A 17 8.37 -1.10 9.62
CA LYS A 17 9.48 -2.03 9.87
C LYS A 17 9.10 -3.09 10.90
N GLY A 18 8.62 -2.67 12.07
CA GLY A 18 8.24 -3.57 13.15
C GLY A 18 7.10 -4.52 12.75
N LEU A 19 6.12 -4.05 11.98
CA LEU A 19 5.04 -4.88 11.45
C LEU A 19 5.56 -5.95 10.48
N VAL A 20 6.44 -5.58 9.55
CA VAL A 20 7.03 -6.54 8.60
C VAL A 20 7.92 -7.55 9.31
N GLU A 21 8.75 -7.12 10.26
CA GLU A 21 9.58 -8.02 11.07
C GLU A 21 8.72 -8.99 11.89
N ALA A 22 7.68 -8.51 12.56
CA ALA A 22 6.74 -9.34 13.31
C ALA A 22 6.00 -10.34 12.39
N ALA A 23 5.54 -9.90 11.22
CA ALA A 23 4.93 -10.78 10.24
C ALA A 23 5.91 -11.86 9.76
N CYS A 24 7.18 -11.51 9.52
CA CYS A 24 8.22 -12.48 9.15
C CYS A 24 8.53 -13.48 10.27
N MET A 25 8.40 -13.10 11.54
CA MET A 25 8.54 -14.03 12.66
C MET A 25 7.41 -15.08 12.70
N ILE A 26 6.20 -14.70 12.26
CA ILE A 26 5.01 -15.56 12.32
C ILE A 26 4.85 -16.40 11.04
N ALA A 27 4.91 -15.76 9.88
CA ALA A 27 4.67 -16.39 8.57
C ALA A 27 5.96 -16.83 7.86
N GLY A 28 7.13 -16.53 8.43
CA GLY A 28 8.43 -16.74 7.80
C GLY A 28 8.81 -15.62 6.82
N LYS A 29 10.01 -15.71 6.26
CA LYS A 29 10.49 -14.74 5.26
C LYS A 29 9.60 -14.76 4.02
N SER A 30 9.20 -13.58 3.58
CA SER A 30 8.25 -13.39 2.50
C SER A 30 8.89 -12.56 1.39
N SER A 31 8.91 -13.08 0.15
CA SER A 31 9.33 -12.30 -1.01
C SER A 31 8.32 -11.19 -1.31
N LYS A 32 8.76 -10.11 -1.96
CA LYS A 32 7.87 -9.01 -2.40
C LYS A 32 7.06 -8.39 -1.24
N LEU A 33 7.72 -8.23 -0.10
CA LEU A 33 7.20 -7.56 1.08
C LEU A 33 8.26 -6.56 1.54
N GLU A 34 7.94 -5.28 1.43
CA GLU A 34 8.86 -4.19 1.77
C GLU A 34 8.17 -3.18 2.70
N TYR A 35 8.98 -2.37 3.36
CA TYR A 35 8.50 -1.29 4.21
C TYR A 35 9.23 0.02 3.92
N VAL A 36 8.57 1.14 4.18
CA VAL A 36 9.19 2.47 4.16
C VAL A 36 8.74 3.27 5.37
N CYS A 37 9.72 3.70 6.16
CA CYS A 37 9.55 4.52 7.36
C CYS A 37 9.70 5.99 6.99
N LEU A 38 8.75 6.84 7.41
CA LEU A 38 8.91 8.30 7.38
C LEU A 38 9.61 8.73 8.67
N GLU A 39 10.83 9.21 8.54
CA GLU A 39 11.64 9.59 9.70
C GLU A 39 11.31 11.01 10.19
N GLU A 40 11.66 11.32 11.44
CA GLU A 40 11.48 12.66 11.99
C GLU A 40 12.29 13.70 11.20
N GLY A 41 11.66 14.81 10.85
CA GLY A 41 12.27 15.86 10.01
C GLY A 41 12.35 15.51 8.52
N GLU A 42 11.91 14.33 8.09
CA GLU A 42 11.87 13.98 6.68
C GLU A 42 10.69 14.64 5.94
N GLY A 43 11.01 15.32 4.84
CA GLY A 43 10.01 15.95 3.98
C GLY A 43 9.32 14.98 3.01
N PRO A 44 8.12 15.33 2.49
CA PRO A 44 7.35 14.48 1.57
C PRO A 44 8.11 14.03 0.31
N GLU A 45 8.91 14.91 -0.28
CA GLU A 45 9.70 14.59 -1.49
C GLU A 45 10.78 13.54 -1.23
N SER A 46 11.44 13.59 -0.07
CA SER A 46 12.42 12.56 0.33
C SER A 46 11.72 11.23 0.53
N PHE A 47 10.60 11.24 1.24
CA PHE A 47 9.80 10.05 1.48
C PHE A 47 9.31 9.42 0.17
N ARG A 48 8.79 10.23 -0.76
CA ARG A 48 8.38 9.79 -2.10
C ARG A 48 9.50 9.06 -2.83
N ARG A 49 10.72 9.61 -2.86
CA ARG A 49 11.86 8.96 -3.51
C ARG A 49 12.16 7.58 -2.93
N LYS A 50 12.00 7.38 -1.61
CA LYS A 50 12.17 6.06 -0.99
C LYS A 50 11.08 5.08 -1.45
N VAL A 51 9.83 5.54 -1.49
CA VAL A 51 8.72 4.72 -1.99
C VAL A 51 8.94 4.35 -3.45
N ASP A 52 9.30 5.29 -4.32
CA ASP A 52 9.60 5.02 -5.73
C ASP A 52 10.79 4.06 -5.91
N ALA A 53 11.84 4.18 -5.07
CA ALA A 53 12.96 3.24 -5.08
C ALA A 53 12.51 1.80 -4.78
N VAL A 54 11.61 1.61 -3.80
CA VAL A 54 11.02 0.30 -3.50
C VAL A 54 10.16 -0.18 -4.67
N LEU A 55 9.29 0.68 -5.21
CA LEU A 55 8.42 0.31 -6.35
C LEU A 55 9.20 -0.08 -7.60
N ASN A 56 10.37 0.49 -7.83
CA ASN A 56 11.25 0.11 -8.94
C ASN A 56 11.77 -1.35 -8.82
N THR A 57 11.89 -1.88 -7.60
CA THR A 57 12.22 -3.30 -7.39
C THR A 57 11.07 -4.25 -7.75
N PHE A 58 9.84 -3.71 -7.73
CA PHE A 58 8.60 -4.39 -8.10
C PHE A 58 8.06 -3.86 -9.41
N SER A 59 8.94 -3.42 -10.31
CA SER A 59 8.54 -2.73 -11.53
C SER A 59 7.45 -3.53 -12.24
N GLU A 60 7.65 -4.82 -12.48
CA GLU A 60 6.69 -5.65 -13.19
C GLU A 60 5.49 -6.16 -12.36
N ASP A 61 5.39 -5.89 -11.07
CA ASP A 61 4.39 -6.51 -10.19
C ASP A 61 3.18 -5.61 -9.92
N ASP A 62 2.07 -6.28 -9.58
CA ASP A 62 0.92 -5.63 -8.97
C ASP A 62 1.26 -5.26 -7.52
N VAL A 63 0.74 -4.13 -7.01
CA VAL A 63 1.17 -3.59 -5.70
C VAL A 63 -0.03 -3.29 -4.80
N LEU A 64 0.05 -3.74 -3.55
CA LEU A 64 -0.83 -3.32 -2.46
C LEU A 64 -0.05 -2.44 -1.49
N PHE A 65 -0.50 -1.20 -1.32
CA PHE A 65 -0.03 -0.33 -0.25
C PHE A 65 -0.85 -0.55 1.02
N LEU A 66 -0.15 -0.74 2.12
CA LEU A 66 -0.71 -0.75 3.47
C LEU A 66 -0.12 0.42 4.25
N VAL A 67 -0.95 1.39 4.64
CA VAL A 67 -0.49 2.59 5.34
C VAL A 67 -1.00 2.64 6.77
N ASP A 68 -0.25 3.28 7.65
CA ASP A 68 -0.59 3.41 9.08
C ASP A 68 -1.90 4.16 9.31
N LEU A 69 -2.04 5.37 8.79
CA LEU A 69 -3.14 6.28 9.09
C LEU A 69 -3.58 7.05 7.85
N PHE A 70 -4.87 7.38 7.79
CA PHE A 70 -5.40 8.30 6.78
C PHE A 70 -5.02 9.75 7.12
N GLY A 71 -4.55 10.52 6.13
CA GLY A 71 -4.31 11.96 6.27
C GLY A 71 -2.90 12.40 6.72
N GLY A 72 -1.90 11.51 6.68
CA GLY A 72 -0.49 11.85 6.91
C GLY A 72 0.36 11.76 5.64
N THR A 73 1.64 12.17 5.71
CA THR A 73 2.59 12.11 4.57
C THR A 73 2.67 10.72 3.93
N PRO A 74 2.73 9.59 4.68
CA PRO A 74 2.76 8.26 4.08
C PRO A 74 1.51 7.96 3.23
N SER A 75 0.32 8.25 3.76
CA SER A 75 -0.95 8.06 3.06
C SER A 75 -1.13 9.01 1.88
N ASN A 76 -0.68 10.27 1.98
CA ASN A 76 -0.77 11.25 0.90
C ASN A 76 0.11 10.87 -0.29
N ILE A 77 1.36 10.47 -0.02
CA ILE A 77 2.28 10.00 -1.06
C ILE A 77 1.76 8.71 -1.70
N ALA A 78 1.27 7.74 -0.92
CA ALA A 78 0.67 6.52 -1.46
C ALA A 78 -0.54 6.81 -2.37
N SER A 79 -1.42 7.73 -1.94
CA SER A 79 -2.59 8.16 -2.72
C SER A 79 -2.19 8.82 -4.04
N MET A 80 -1.21 9.72 -4.01
CA MET A 80 -0.68 10.37 -5.21
C MET A 80 -0.14 9.33 -6.20
N LEU A 81 0.70 8.43 -5.71
CA LEU A 81 1.32 7.36 -6.49
C LEU A 81 0.30 6.38 -7.07
N PHE A 82 -0.78 6.10 -6.34
CA PHE A 82 -1.92 5.31 -6.82
C PHE A 82 -2.66 6.03 -7.96
N LEU A 83 -2.98 7.32 -7.79
CA LEU A 83 -3.72 8.10 -8.79
C LEU A 83 -2.93 8.32 -10.08
N GLU A 84 -1.64 8.65 -9.99
CA GLU A 84 -0.76 8.83 -11.16
C GLU A 84 -0.76 7.58 -12.05
N ARG A 85 -0.76 6.39 -11.43
CA ARG A 85 -0.74 5.10 -12.12
C ARG A 85 -2.11 4.71 -12.65
N ALA A 86 -3.18 4.97 -11.90
CA ALA A 86 -4.56 4.77 -12.38
C ALA A 86 -4.92 5.67 -13.58
N GLN A 87 -4.39 6.89 -13.64
CA GLN A 87 -4.59 7.82 -14.76
C GLN A 87 -3.77 7.45 -16.00
N ALA A 88 -2.55 6.93 -15.82
CA ALA A 88 -1.77 6.36 -16.92
C ALA A 88 -2.51 5.19 -17.61
N ASP A 89 -3.39 4.50 -16.89
CA ASP A 89 -4.22 3.42 -17.41
C ASP A 89 -5.45 3.90 -18.20
N THR A 90 -5.97 5.10 -17.98
CA THR A 90 -7.23 5.54 -18.60
C THR A 90 -7.09 6.26 -19.95
N GLY A 91 -5.88 6.51 -20.44
CA GLY A 91 -5.70 7.10 -21.78
C GLY A 91 -6.32 8.49 -21.93
N GLY A 92 -5.95 9.43 -21.04
CA GLY A 92 -6.06 10.87 -21.30
C GLY A 92 -7.26 11.60 -20.71
N GLN A 93 -7.01 12.92 -20.54
CA GLN A 93 -7.89 14.01 -20.10
C GLN A 93 -8.07 14.15 -18.58
N THR A 94 -7.11 14.85 -17.97
CA THR A 94 -7.35 15.64 -16.77
C THR A 94 -8.41 16.69 -17.09
N SER A 95 -9.66 16.46 -16.68
CA SER A 95 -10.64 17.53 -16.55
C SER A 95 -10.21 18.41 -15.38
N GLU A 96 -9.89 19.67 -15.66
CA GLU A 96 -9.62 20.71 -14.69
C GLU A 96 -10.73 20.78 -13.64
N CYS A 97 -10.35 20.76 -12.37
CA CYS A 97 -11.07 21.50 -11.36
C CYS A 97 -10.06 22.17 -10.42
N THR A 98 -9.88 23.47 -10.68
CA THR A 98 -9.31 24.54 -9.84
C THR A 98 -7.81 24.50 -9.47
N LYS A 99 -6.99 25.23 -10.26
CA LYS A 99 -5.76 25.94 -9.78
C LYS A 99 -6.11 27.40 -9.41
N PRO A 100 -5.22 28.16 -8.72
CA PRO A 100 -4.28 29.00 -9.48
C PRO A 100 -2.86 29.02 -8.80
N PRO A 101 -1.84 29.78 -9.28
CA PRO A 101 -0.76 29.22 -10.12
C PRO A 101 0.67 29.62 -9.68
N VAL A 102 1.72 28.84 -9.99
CA VAL A 102 3.06 29.40 -10.35
C VAL A 102 3.85 28.44 -11.27
N GLU A 103 4.04 28.93 -12.50
CA GLU A 103 5.15 28.79 -13.48
C GLU A 103 5.68 27.45 -14.05
N GLN A 104 6.10 27.60 -15.31
CA GLN A 104 6.32 26.65 -16.39
C GLN A 104 7.79 26.19 -16.49
N GLY A 105 8.04 25.03 -17.13
CA GLY A 105 9.39 24.71 -17.57
C GLY A 105 9.62 23.34 -18.22
N SER A 106 9.41 23.30 -19.53
CA SER A 106 10.07 22.43 -20.54
C SER A 106 9.77 20.92 -20.64
N GLN A 107 9.59 20.55 -21.91
CA GLN A 107 9.18 19.28 -22.48
C GLN A 107 10.28 18.21 -22.41
N GLY A 108 9.86 16.97 -22.23
CA GLY A 108 10.69 15.77 -22.41
C GLY A 108 9.77 14.61 -22.77
N GLU A 109 9.47 14.49 -24.05
CA GLU A 109 8.74 13.39 -24.65
C GLU A 109 9.60 12.12 -24.59
N VAL A 110 9.05 11.02 -24.05
CA VAL A 110 9.60 9.68 -24.31
C VAL A 110 8.47 8.68 -24.42
N ALA A 111 8.30 8.20 -25.64
CA ALA A 111 7.49 7.07 -26.02
C ALA A 111 8.09 5.75 -25.53
N ALA A 112 7.25 4.81 -25.12
CA ALA A 112 7.39 3.39 -25.47
C ALA A 112 6.08 2.65 -25.15
N LEU A 113 5.38 2.23 -26.21
CA LEU A 113 4.34 1.20 -26.12
C LEU A 113 4.98 -0.10 -25.63
N ALA A 114 4.46 -0.66 -24.54
CA ALA A 114 4.66 -2.05 -24.18
C ALA A 114 3.29 -2.75 -24.11
N SER A 115 3.07 -3.68 -25.04
CA SER A 115 1.96 -4.62 -25.07
C SER A 115 2.09 -5.63 -23.92
N GLY A 116 1.85 -5.17 -22.70
CA GLY A 116 1.90 -5.93 -21.46
C GLY A 116 0.61 -5.71 -20.67
N ARG A 117 0.13 -6.77 -19.99
CA ARG A 117 -1.01 -6.69 -19.07
C ARG A 117 -0.74 -5.58 -18.03
N ARG A 118 -1.64 -4.60 -17.96
CA ARG A 118 -1.51 -3.40 -17.10
C ARG A 118 -1.47 -3.79 -15.61
N ARG A 119 -0.61 -3.10 -14.87
CA ARG A 119 -0.38 -3.35 -13.43
C ARG A 119 -1.51 -2.75 -12.63
N SER A 120 -1.98 -3.48 -11.62
CA SER A 120 -3.01 -3.02 -10.70
C SER A 120 -2.36 -2.57 -9.39
N PHE A 121 -2.87 -1.47 -8.85
CA PHE A 121 -2.49 -0.95 -7.55
C PHE A 121 -3.72 -0.95 -6.65
N ALA A 122 -3.51 -1.11 -5.35
CA ALA A 122 -4.53 -0.89 -4.33
C ALA A 122 -3.92 -0.25 -3.08
N LEU A 123 -4.76 0.39 -2.27
CA LEU A 123 -4.35 1.16 -1.09
C LEU A 123 -5.33 0.93 0.05
N VAL A 124 -4.82 0.52 1.21
CA VAL A 124 -5.59 0.34 2.45
C VAL A 124 -4.86 1.03 3.60
N THR A 125 -5.61 1.68 4.50
CA THR A 125 -5.08 2.38 5.67
C THR A 125 -5.39 1.62 6.96
N GLY A 126 -4.79 2.03 8.08
CA GLY A 126 -5.06 1.40 9.38
C GLY A 126 -4.39 0.04 9.53
N VAL A 127 -3.22 -0.16 8.89
CA VAL A 127 -2.54 -1.44 8.90
C VAL A 127 -2.23 -1.90 10.33
N ASN A 128 -2.57 -3.14 10.62
CA ASN A 128 -2.20 -3.85 11.82
C ASN A 128 -1.61 -5.21 11.45
N LEU A 129 -1.10 -5.95 12.44
CA LEU A 129 -0.44 -7.23 12.18
C LEU A 129 -1.38 -8.29 11.58
N GLY A 130 -2.64 -8.35 12.04
CA GLY A 130 -3.62 -9.31 11.52
C GLY A 130 -3.95 -9.06 10.05
N MET A 131 -4.17 -7.79 9.69
CA MET A 131 -4.39 -7.37 8.30
C MET A 131 -3.18 -7.73 7.41
N LEU A 132 -1.95 -7.49 7.88
CA LEU A 132 -0.74 -7.81 7.11
C LEU A 132 -0.58 -9.33 6.90
N LEU A 133 -0.83 -10.14 7.92
CA LEU A 133 -0.79 -11.60 7.79
C LEU A 133 -1.84 -12.12 6.80
N GLU A 134 -3.05 -11.57 6.85
CA GLU A 134 -4.11 -11.91 5.91
C GLU A 134 -3.75 -11.52 4.47
N ALA A 135 -3.10 -10.36 4.28
CA ALA A 135 -2.60 -9.94 2.99
C ALA A 135 -1.55 -10.91 2.45
N ILE A 136 -0.58 -11.30 3.28
CA ILE A 136 0.49 -12.25 2.92
C ILE A 136 -0.10 -13.60 2.50
N ASN A 137 -1.14 -14.08 3.17
CA ASN A 137 -1.76 -15.37 2.89
C ASN A 137 -2.56 -15.39 1.57
N ASN A 138 -3.17 -14.26 1.19
CA ASN A 138 -4.11 -14.22 0.05
C ASN A 138 -3.56 -13.59 -1.23
N ARG A 139 -2.43 -12.85 -1.15
CA ARG A 139 -1.83 -12.09 -2.28
C ARG A 139 -1.42 -12.89 -3.53
N ALA A 140 -1.42 -14.22 -3.48
CA ALA A 140 -1.16 -15.08 -4.64
C ALA A 140 -2.45 -15.47 -5.38
N ASN A 141 -3.61 -15.30 -4.74
CA ASN A 141 -4.91 -15.79 -5.22
C ASN A 141 -5.89 -14.67 -5.57
N MET A 142 -5.63 -13.44 -5.12
CA MET A 142 -6.48 -12.27 -5.33
C MET A 142 -5.73 -11.18 -6.07
N ARG A 143 -6.43 -10.43 -6.92
CA ARG A 143 -5.91 -9.16 -7.46
C ARG A 143 -5.78 -8.11 -6.34
N PRO A 144 -5.00 -7.04 -6.51
CA PRO A 144 -4.87 -6.01 -5.48
C PRO A 144 -6.19 -5.39 -5.05
N ASP A 145 -7.10 -5.12 -5.98
CA ASP A 145 -8.40 -4.53 -5.70
C ASP A 145 -9.29 -5.47 -4.88
N GLU A 146 -9.36 -6.74 -5.28
CA GLU A 146 -10.09 -7.79 -4.56
C GLU A 146 -9.50 -8.03 -3.17
N LEU A 147 -8.16 -8.06 -3.08
CA LEU A 147 -7.44 -8.20 -1.82
C LEU A 147 -7.71 -7.02 -0.89
N ALA A 148 -7.72 -5.79 -1.40
CA ALA A 148 -8.05 -4.61 -0.59
C ALA A 148 -9.48 -4.69 -0.04
N SER A 149 -10.46 -5.08 -0.85
CA SER A 149 -11.84 -5.29 -0.38
C SER A 149 -11.91 -6.38 0.70
N HIS A 150 -11.24 -7.52 0.49
CA HIS A 150 -11.16 -8.60 1.48
C HIS A 150 -10.56 -8.12 2.80
N LEU A 151 -9.45 -7.37 2.75
CA LEU A 151 -8.79 -6.84 3.94
C LEU A 151 -9.68 -5.87 4.72
N VAL A 152 -10.43 -5.01 4.04
CA VAL A 152 -11.37 -4.08 4.70
C VAL A 152 -12.50 -4.84 5.41
N GLU A 153 -12.95 -5.96 4.85
CA GLU A 153 -13.98 -6.80 5.46
C GLU A 153 -13.48 -7.54 6.71
N VAL A 154 -12.29 -8.15 6.64
CA VAL A 154 -11.78 -9.04 7.69
C VAL A 154 -10.96 -8.33 8.77
N ALA A 155 -10.35 -7.18 8.47
CA ALA A 155 -9.49 -6.47 9.41
C ALA A 155 -10.19 -6.05 10.72
N PRO A 156 -11.44 -5.58 10.74
CA PRO A 156 -12.14 -5.27 11.99
C PRO A 156 -12.20 -6.45 12.96
N ALA A 157 -12.32 -7.69 12.46
CA ALA A 157 -12.34 -8.90 13.28
C ALA A 157 -10.98 -9.24 13.93
N THR A 158 -9.91 -8.52 13.58
CA THR A 158 -8.59 -8.65 14.22
C THR A 158 -8.49 -7.83 15.50
N ILE A 159 -9.41 -6.90 15.74
CA ILE A 159 -9.47 -6.05 16.92
C ILE A 159 -10.45 -6.68 17.91
N VAL A 160 -9.91 -7.25 18.98
CA VAL A 160 -10.70 -8.00 19.98
C VAL A 160 -10.37 -7.49 21.37
N ASP A 161 -11.40 -7.14 22.15
CA ASP A 161 -11.26 -6.92 23.59
C ASP A 161 -11.09 -8.28 24.28
N LEU A 162 -9.83 -8.66 24.49
CA LEU A 162 -9.50 -9.93 25.10
C LEU A 162 -9.95 -10.00 26.57
N GLY A 163 -9.99 -8.87 27.29
CA GLY A 163 -10.46 -8.83 28.67
C GLY A 163 -11.93 -9.24 28.75
N ARG A 164 -12.75 -8.69 27.85
CA ARG A 164 -14.16 -9.05 27.73
C ARG A 164 -14.37 -10.51 27.32
N VAL A 165 -13.60 -11.02 26.35
CA VAL A 165 -13.67 -12.43 25.92
C VAL A 165 -13.35 -13.37 27.08
N LEU A 166 -12.32 -13.07 27.87
CA LEU A 166 -11.88 -13.92 28.97
C LEU A 166 -12.84 -13.87 30.17
N LEU A 167 -13.41 -12.70 30.49
CA LEU A 167 -14.27 -12.52 31.66
C LEU A 167 -15.74 -12.89 31.41
N GLU A 168 -16.27 -12.61 30.22
CA GLU A 168 -17.68 -12.83 29.89
C GLU A 168 -17.93 -14.16 29.16
N GLY A 169 -16.88 -14.90 28.80
CA GLY A 169 -16.99 -16.13 28.00
C GLY A 169 -17.56 -15.89 26.59
N VAL A 170 -17.62 -14.63 26.15
CA VAL A 170 -18.12 -14.24 24.83
C VAL A 170 -17.09 -14.70 23.80
N ARG A 171 -17.49 -15.64 22.93
CA ARG A 171 -16.62 -16.08 21.82
C ARG A 171 -16.40 -14.93 20.86
N LYS A 172 -15.22 -14.90 20.23
CA LYS A 172 -14.87 -13.95 19.16
C LYS A 172 -16.03 -13.87 18.15
N PRO A 173 -16.48 -12.68 17.74
CA PRO A 173 -17.43 -12.56 16.65
C PRO A 173 -16.82 -13.23 15.41
N SER A 174 -17.54 -14.23 14.89
CA SER A 174 -17.20 -15.00 13.69
C SER A 174 -17.25 -14.14 12.44
#